data_AF-A0A0Q5PAM9-F1
#
_entry.id   AF-A0A0Q5PAM9-F1
#
_cell.length_a   1.000
_cell.length_b   1.000
_cell.length_c   1.000
_cell.angle_alpha   90.00
_cell.angle_beta   90.00
_cell.angle_gamma   90.00
#
_symmetry.space_group_name_H-M   'P 1'
#
loop_
_entity.id
_entity.type
_entity.pdbx_description
1 polymer ?
#
loop_
_entity_poly.entity_id
_entity_poly.type
_entity_poly.pdbx_seq_one_letter_code
_entity_poly.pdbx_strand_id
1 'polypeptide(L)'
;MTDELGVLIDEIQRYACARVHDVQRGAETPALAALMVEKFGEGLMKAGYLLKVERIDALRQEIDRLVRKIDARYPTHLQYRFEARPAGLAINGTAL
;
A
#
# COMPACT_ATOMS: atom_id res chain seq x y z
N MET A 1 -24.77 11.90 -8.94
CA MET A 1 -23.93 11.60 -7.75
C MET A 1 -22.60 11.13 -8.26
N THR A 2 -21.50 11.71 -7.78
CA THR A 2 -20.15 11.23 -8.08
C THR A 2 -19.96 9.87 -7.42
N ASP A 3 -19.42 8.89 -8.13
CA ASP A 3 -19.00 7.62 -7.52
C ASP A 3 -17.72 7.83 -6.70
N GLU A 4 -17.89 8.28 -5.46
CA GLU A 4 -16.79 8.61 -4.55
C GLU A 4 -15.87 7.41 -4.30
N LEU A 5 -16.44 6.20 -4.20
CA LEU A 5 -15.67 4.96 -4.06
C LEU A 5 -14.84 4.71 -5.32
N GLY A 6 -15.43 4.85 -6.50
CA GLY A 6 -14.73 4.74 -7.78
C GLY A 6 -13.54 5.69 -7.87
N VAL A 7 -13.70 6.94 -7.44
CA VAL A 7 -12.61 7.94 -7.40
C VAL A 7 -11.48 7.50 -6.47
N LEU A 8 -11.80 6.95 -5.29
CA LEU A 8 -10.78 6.46 -4.35
C LEU A 8 -10.04 5.21 -4.88
N ILE A 9 -10.76 4.31 -5.55
CA ILE A 9 -10.19 3.13 -6.21
C ILE A 9 -9.22 3.55 -7.32
N ASP A 10 -9.64 4.48 -8.19
CA ASP A 10 -8.78 4.98 -9.27
C ASP A 10 -7.52 5.65 -8.70
N GLU A 11 -7.63 6.39 -7.60
CA GLU A 11 -6.49 7.04 -6.97
C GLU A 11 -5.48 6.05 -6.40
N ILE A 12 -5.92 5.03 -5.66
CA ILE A 12 -5.00 4.02 -5.13
C ILE A 12 -4.36 3.20 -6.26
N GLN A 13 -5.09 2.93 -7.35
CA GLN A 13 -4.54 2.24 -8.52
C GLN A 13 -3.46 3.06 -9.23
N ARG A 14 -3.69 4.37 -9.42
CA ARG A 14 -2.69 5.28 -9.99
C ARG A 14 -1.44 5.35 -9.12
N TYR A 15 -1.62 5.51 -7.81
CA TYR A 15 -0.51 5.53 -6.86
C TYR A 15 0.29 4.22 -6.89
N ALA A 16 -0.39 3.07 -6.87
CA ALA A 16 0.25 1.76 -6.96
C ALA A 16 0.98 1.54 -8.29
N CYS A 17 0.43 2.01 -9.41
CA CYS A 17 1.07 1.94 -10.72
C CYS A 17 2.39 2.72 -10.74
N ALA A 18 2.42 3.92 -10.16
CA ALA A 18 3.65 4.70 -10.01
C ALA A 18 4.72 3.96 -9.19
N ARG A 19 4.32 3.33 -8.07
CA ARG A 19 5.24 2.52 -7.25
C ARG A 19 5.75 1.28 -8.00
N VAL A 20 4.91 0.60 -8.79
CA VAL A 20 5.35 -0.51 -9.66
C VAL A 20 6.43 -0.04 -10.64
N HIS A 21 6.24 1.12 -11.26
CA HIS A 21 7.25 1.70 -12.16
C HIS A 21 8.56 2.02 -11.41
N ASP A 22 8.49 2.54 -10.18
CA ASP A 22 9.66 2.78 -9.34
C ASP A 22 10.40 1.49 -8.97
N VAL A 23 9.68 0.40 -8.73
CA VAL A 23 10.29 -0.93 -8.54
C VAL A 23 10.96 -1.43 -9.83
N GLN A 24 10.29 -1.31 -10.97
CA GLN A 24 10.81 -1.79 -12.26
C GLN A 24 12.12 -1.08 -12.67
N ARG A 25 12.25 0.21 -12.37
CA ARG A 25 13.48 0.99 -12.63
C ARG A 25 14.53 0.87 -11.51
N GLY A 26 14.29 0.05 -10.49
CA GLY A 26 15.21 -0.21 -9.38
C GLY A 26 15.32 0.91 -8.35
N ALA A 27 14.40 1.87 -8.34
CA ALA A 27 14.41 2.97 -7.37
C ALA A 27 13.81 2.59 -6.02
N GLU A 28 12.90 1.61 -6.00
CA GLU A 28 12.28 1.08 -4.78
C GLU A 28 12.37 -0.44 -4.76
N THR A 29 12.44 -1.02 -3.56
CA THR A 29 12.22 -2.46 -3.40
C THR A 29 10.72 -2.75 -3.42
N PRO A 30 10.29 -3.97 -3.83
CA PRO A 30 8.89 -4.38 -3.72
C PRO A 30 8.32 -4.20 -2.31
N ALA A 31 9.12 -4.52 -1.28
CA ALA A 31 8.71 -4.40 0.12
C ALA A 31 8.43 -2.93 0.53
N LEU A 32 9.28 -1.99 0.09
CA LEU A 32 9.09 -0.57 0.34
C LEU A 32 7.87 -0.04 -0.41
N ALA A 33 7.77 -0.33 -1.71
CA ALA A 33 6.67 0.09 -2.56
C ALA A 33 5.31 -0.40 -2.01
N ALA A 34 5.23 -1.68 -1.63
CA ALA A 34 4.01 -2.26 -1.06
C ALA A 34 3.63 -1.62 0.29
N LEU A 35 4.60 -1.32 1.15
CA LEU A 35 4.34 -0.58 2.39
C LEU A 35 3.79 0.83 2.11
N MET A 36 4.37 1.55 1.15
CA MET A 36 3.91 2.89 0.80
C MET A 36 2.45 2.87 0.29
N VAL A 37 2.11 1.88 -0.56
CA VAL A 37 0.73 1.68 -1.03
C VAL A 37 -0.21 1.33 0.13
N GLU A 38 0.20 0.43 1.03
CA GLU A 38 -0.58 0.10 2.22
C GLU A 38 -0.88 1.34 3.07
N LYS A 39 0.13 2.15 3.40
CA LYS A 39 -0.05 3.32 4.28
C LYS A 39 -0.81 4.46 3.63
N PHE A 40 -0.61 4.67 2.33
CA PHE A 40 -1.46 5.59 1.58
C PHE A 40 -2.91 5.11 1.55
N GLY A 41 -3.14 3.82 1.29
CA GLY A 41 -4.46 3.19 1.30
C GLY A 41 -5.17 3.26 2.66
N GLU A 42 -4.46 3.01 3.76
CA GLU A 42 -4.97 3.19 5.13
C GLU A 42 -5.45 4.64 5.37
N GLY A 43 -4.71 5.62 4.85
CA GLY A 43 -5.09 7.03 4.87
C GLY A 43 -6.37 7.31 4.07
N LEU A 44 -6.50 6.78 2.86
CA LEU A 44 -7.70 6.91 2.04
C LEU A 44 -8.91 6.25 2.69
N MET A 45 -8.75 5.05 3.26
CA MET A 45 -9.79 4.37 4.04
C MET A 45 -10.28 5.24 5.19
N LYS A 46 -9.35 5.82 5.98
CA LYS A 46 -9.70 6.71 7.08
C LYS A 46 -10.47 7.95 6.61
N ALA A 47 -10.05 8.57 5.51
CA ALA A 47 -10.77 9.70 4.92
C ALA A 47 -12.18 9.30 4.45
N GLY A 48 -12.31 8.15 3.77
CA GLY A 48 -13.59 7.61 3.33
C GLY A 48 -14.57 7.37 4.48
N TYR A 49 -14.10 6.81 5.60
CA TYR A 49 -14.93 6.65 6.80
C TYR A 49 -15.41 8.00 7.38
N LEU A 50 -14.52 9.00 7.47
CA LEU A 50 -14.86 10.33 7.99
C LEU A 50 -15.88 11.06 7.10
N LEU A 51 -15.79 10.85 5.78
CA LEU A 51 -16.68 11.44 4.78
C LEU A 51 -17.95 10.60 4.54
N LYS A 52 -18.08 9.44 5.21
CA LYS A 52 -19.21 8.51 5.05
C LYS A 52 -19.41 8.00 3.62
N VAL A 53 -18.30 7.75 2.91
CA VAL A 53 -18.33 7.13 1.58
C VAL A 53 -18.97 5.75 1.68
N GLU A 54 -19.99 5.51 0.86
CA GLU A 54 -20.69 4.23 0.86
C GLU A 54 -19.78 3.09 0.38
N ARG A 55 -19.95 1.90 0.97
CA ARG A 55 -19.25 0.66 0.57
C ARG A 55 -17.71 0.78 0.60
N ILE A 56 -17.16 1.67 1.43
CA ILE A 56 -15.72 1.93 1.55
C ILE A 56 -14.88 0.67 1.83
N ASP A 57 -15.46 -0.38 2.41
CA ASP A 57 -14.76 -1.65 2.64
C ASP A 57 -14.30 -2.35 1.35
N ALA A 58 -14.90 -2.02 0.19
CA ALA A 58 -14.42 -2.49 -1.11
C ALA A 58 -13.02 -1.92 -1.45
N LEU A 59 -12.70 -0.70 -0.98
CA LEU A 59 -11.37 -0.11 -1.14
C LEU A 59 -10.31 -0.91 -0.39
N ARG A 60 -10.63 -1.49 0.78
CA ARG A 60 -9.71 -2.37 1.52
C ARG A 60 -9.30 -3.58 0.69
N GLN A 61 -10.26 -4.24 0.04
CA GLN A 61 -9.99 -5.39 -0.81
C GLN A 61 -9.07 -5.02 -1.98
N GLU A 62 -9.26 -3.83 -2.55
CA GLU A 62 -8.41 -3.34 -3.63
C GLU A 62 -6.99 -3.01 -3.13
N ILE A 63 -6.84 -2.38 -1.96
CA ILE A 63 -5.53 -2.15 -1.33
C ILE A 63 -4.80 -3.49 -1.12
N ASP A 64 -5.47 -4.48 -0.50
CA ASP A 64 -4.87 -5.79 -0.24
C ASP A 64 -4.41 -6.49 -1.53
N ARG A 65 -5.21 -6.37 -2.60
CA ARG A 65 -4.87 -6.89 -3.93
C ARG A 65 -3.64 -6.20 -4.52
N LEU A 66 -3.58 -4.87 -4.46
CA LEU A 66 -2.48 -4.07 -5.00
C LEU A 66 -1.17 -4.33 -4.24
N VAL A 67 -1.23 -4.37 -2.91
CA VAL A 67 -0.08 -4.67 -2.04
C VAL A 67 0.52 -6.04 -2.38
N ARG A 68 -0.31 -7.09 -2.48
CA ARG A 68 0.14 -8.44 -2.85
C ARG A 68 0.64 -8.55 -4.29
N LYS A 69 0.12 -7.70 -5.19
CA LYS A 69 0.60 -7.62 -6.59
C LYS A 69 2.01 -7.03 -6.65
N ILE A 70 2.31 -6.02 -5.83
CA ILE A 70 3.62 -5.37 -5.77
C ILE A 70 4.62 -6.29 -5.05
N ASP A 71 4.22 -6.86 -3.92
CA ASP A 71 5.07 -7.68 -3.07
C ASP A 71 4.46 -9.06 -2.84
N ALA A 72 4.93 -10.04 -3.62
CA ALA A 72 4.51 -11.43 -3.47
C ALA A 72 4.89 -12.04 -2.11
N ARG A 73 5.88 -11.45 -1.40
CA ARG A 73 6.34 -11.88 -0.07
C ARG A 73 5.78 -10.99 1.05
N TYR A 74 4.71 -10.23 0.76
CA TYR A 74 4.14 -9.26 1.68
C TYR A 74 3.92 -9.78 3.11
N PRO A 75 3.35 -10.98 3.36
CA PRO A 75 3.18 -11.47 4.72
C PRO A 75 4.50 -11.60 5.49
N THR A 76 5.56 -12.05 4.81
CA THR A 76 6.90 -12.16 5.40
C THR A 76 7.50 -10.80 5.67
N HIS A 77 7.42 -9.85 4.72
CA HIS A 77 7.94 -8.51 4.93
C HIS A 77 7.15 -7.72 5.99
N LEU A 78 5.84 -7.98 6.14
CA LEU A 78 5.05 -7.45 7.26
C LEU A 78 5.54 -8.00 8.60
N GLN A 79 5.78 -9.31 8.68
CA GLN A 79 6.31 -9.94 9.88
C GLN A 79 7.68 -9.34 10.27
N TYR A 80 8.60 -9.18 9.31
CA TYR A 80 9.89 -8.54 9.56
C TYR A 80 9.76 -7.12 10.10
N ARG A 81 8.81 -6.32 9.60
CA ARG A 81 8.56 -4.97 10.13
C ARG A 81 8.04 -5.01 11.57
N PHE A 82 7.21 -6.00 11.90
CA PHE A 82 6.67 -6.17 13.26
C PHE A 82 7.75 -6.64 14.25
N GLU A 83 8.64 -7.52 13.82
CA GLU A 83 9.75 -8.05 14.62
C GLU A 83 10.91 -7.06 14.78
N ALA A 84 11.13 -6.19 13.79
CA ALA A 84 12.18 -5.19 13.82
C ALA A 84 12.01 -4.23 15.00
N ARG A 85 13.06 -4.09 15.81
CA ARG A 85 13.13 -3.12 16.92
C ARG A 85 14.50 -2.41 16.90
N PRO A 86 14.55 -1.12 16.54
CA PRO A 86 13.42 -0.27 16.15
C PRO A 86 12.80 -0.71 14.82
N ALA A 87 11.49 -0.47 14.66
CA ALA A 87 10.83 -0.66 13.37
C ALA A 87 11.45 0.30 12.35
N GLY A 88 12.13 -0.27 11.36
CA GLY A 88 12.86 0.47 10.34
C GLY A 88 12.59 -0.09 8.96
N LEU A 89 12.91 0.72 7.95
CA LEU A 89 13.07 0.24 6.59
C LEU A 89 14.53 -0.20 6.45
N ALA A 90 14.77 -1.47 6.15
CA ALA A 90 16.12 -1.93 5.84
C ALA A 90 16.50 -1.43 4.45
N ILE A 91 17.05 -0.21 4.37
CA ILE A 91 17.32 0.47 3.09
C ILE A 91 18.46 -0.24 2.31
N ASN A 92 19.32 -1.01 3.00
CA ASN A 92 20.54 -1.57 2.40
C ASN A 92 20.71 -3.10 2.58
N GLY A 93 19.65 -3.87 2.82
CA GLY A 93 19.74 -5.33 2.92
C GLY A 93 20.47 -5.89 4.15
N THR A 94 20.93 -5.05 5.07
CA THR A 94 21.36 -5.45 6.41
C THR A 94 20.48 -4.73 7.43
N ALA A 95 19.31 -5.32 7.73
CA ALA A 95 18.71 -5.10 9.03
C ALA A 95 19.59 -5.84 10.04
N LEU A 96 20.20 -5.10 10.97
CA LEU A 96 20.73 -5.67 12.21
C LEU A 96 19.57 -5.91 13.19
#